data_AF-A0A2V9RNR4-F1
#
_entry.id   AF-A0A2V9RNR4-F1
#
_cell.length_a   1.000
_cell.length_b   1.000
_cell.length_c   1.000
_cell.angle_alpha   90.00
_cell.angle_beta   90.00
_cell.angle_gamma   90.00
#
_symmetry.space_group_name_H-M   'P 1'
#
loop_
_entity.id
_entity.type
_entity.pdbx_description
1 polymer ?
#
loop_
_entity_poly.entity_id
_entity_poly.type
_entity_poly.pdbx_seq_one_letter_code
_entity_poly.pdbx_strand_id
1 'polypeptide(L)'
;MRSTLPEVLSREAGATVAGAGDLLPGIGYRDFLLHLGPVALGGLFLDWFVLWWLYFRGRVHDVRTEPVVNAVQIEHAALLKAAAVAALVLAGFLAGFSPPLVASVGAAVLLITRTRDPHLVYEEVDWGLLVFFVGLFLIVGGAENAGLTRHLLGLGERFNLQHLGVFTLVTAILSNVVSNVPAVMLLKSLVSQFANPHSAWLILAMASTLAGNLTITGSVANIIVVERAQKEAVITFFDYFRIGLPVTLLTLLFGWLWLSWIQ
;
A
#
# COMPACT_ATOMS: atom_id res chain seq x y z
N MET A 1 38.50 -25.40 22.71
CA MET A 1 37.88 -26.01 21.51
C MET A 1 37.84 -24.95 20.42
N ARG A 2 38.71 -25.06 19.40
CA ARG A 2 38.77 -24.15 18.25
C ARG A 2 37.71 -24.60 17.24
N SER A 3 36.57 -23.91 17.18
CA SER A 3 35.69 -24.02 16.01
C SER A 3 36.43 -23.44 14.81
N THR A 4 36.53 -24.22 13.74
CA THR A 4 37.21 -23.76 12.52
C THR A 4 36.31 -22.74 11.81
N LEU A 5 36.88 -21.64 11.31
CA LEU A 5 36.18 -20.60 10.55
C LEU A 5 35.09 -21.12 9.56
N PRO A 6 35.30 -22.23 8.82
CA PRO A 6 34.28 -22.80 7.94
C PRO A 6 33.04 -23.38 8.65
N GLU A 7 33.12 -23.83 9.90
CA GLU A 7 31.94 -24.29 10.67
C GLU A 7 31.09 -23.13 11.20
N VAL A 8 31.71 -21.98 11.45
CA VAL A 8 31.00 -20.75 11.85
C VAL A 8 30.27 -20.16 10.64
N LEU A 9 30.94 -20.11 9.48
CA LEU A 9 30.33 -19.64 8.23
C LEU A 9 29.23 -20.56 7.71
N SER A 10 29.33 -21.88 7.89
CA SER A 10 28.25 -22.80 7.50
C SER A 10 27.05 -22.75 8.47
N ARG A 11 27.28 -22.47 9.76
CA ARG A 11 26.20 -22.17 10.73
C ARG A 11 25.52 -20.83 10.45
N GLU A 12 26.26 -19.79 10.07
CA GLU A 12 25.69 -18.49 9.71
C GLU A 12 24.96 -18.52 8.36
N ALA A 13 25.48 -19.27 7.37
CA ALA A 13 24.80 -19.51 6.09
C ALA A 13 23.53 -20.38 6.25
N GLY A 14 23.55 -21.36 7.15
CA GLY A 14 22.37 -22.14 7.51
C GLY A 14 21.33 -21.31 8.27
N ALA A 15 21.75 -20.39 9.12
CA ALA A 15 20.87 -19.48 9.87
C ALA A 15 20.26 -18.37 8.99
N THR A 16 20.96 -17.92 7.95
CA THR A 16 20.41 -16.93 6.99
C THR A 16 19.37 -17.55 6.05
N VAL A 17 19.47 -18.85 5.74
CA VAL A 17 18.45 -19.55 4.94
C VAL A 17 17.26 -20.01 5.80
N ALA A 18 17.48 -20.37 7.07
CA ALA A 18 16.41 -20.75 7.99
C ALA A 18 15.66 -19.56 8.62
N GLY A 19 16.26 -18.36 8.66
CA GLY A 19 15.67 -17.15 9.25
C GLY A 19 14.95 -16.22 8.27
N ALA A 20 14.97 -16.50 6.96
CA ALA A 20 14.34 -15.63 5.95
C ALA A 20 12.80 -15.78 5.86
N GLY A 21 12.21 -16.73 6.61
CA GLY A 21 10.76 -16.94 6.69
C GLY A 21 10.08 -16.24 7.88
N ASP A 22 10.83 -15.81 8.90
CA ASP A 22 10.29 -15.39 10.20
C ASP A 22 10.62 -13.93 10.57
N LEU A 23 10.65 -13.04 9.58
CA LEU A 23 10.73 -11.60 9.85
C LEU A 23 9.31 -11.02 9.95
N LEU A 24 8.82 -11.04 11.21
CA LEU A 24 7.50 -10.66 11.72
C LEU A 24 6.42 -11.73 11.46
N PRO A 25 5.54 -12.05 12.44
CA PRO A 25 4.29 -12.78 12.17
C PRO A 25 3.36 -11.85 11.39
N GLY A 26 3.74 -11.60 10.14
CA GLY A 26 3.03 -10.83 9.14
C GLY A 26 2.22 -11.80 8.31
N ILE A 27 0.99 -11.41 8.04
CA ILE A 27 0.02 -12.20 7.29
C ILE A 27 0.62 -12.59 5.94
N GLY A 28 0.65 -13.88 5.62
CA GLY A 28 1.13 -14.36 4.33
C GLY A 28 0.30 -13.76 3.19
N TYR A 29 0.92 -13.51 2.03
CA TYR A 29 0.24 -12.80 0.93
C TYR A 29 -1.08 -13.45 0.50
N ARG A 30 -1.16 -14.78 0.48
CA ARG A 30 -2.42 -15.50 0.21
C ARG A 30 -3.50 -15.16 1.21
N ASP A 31 -3.15 -15.20 2.49
CA ASP A 31 -4.09 -14.98 3.58
C ASP A 31 -4.55 -13.52 3.61
N PHE A 32 -3.62 -12.59 3.38
CA PHE A 32 -3.91 -11.18 3.18
C PHE A 32 -4.88 -10.95 2.01
N LEU A 33 -4.62 -11.59 0.86
CA LEU A 33 -5.46 -11.47 -0.34
C LEU A 33 -6.85 -12.08 -0.14
N LEU A 34 -6.96 -13.21 0.56
CA LEU A 34 -8.26 -13.84 0.83
C LEU A 34 -9.14 -12.96 1.71
N HIS A 35 -8.56 -12.30 2.72
CA HIS A 35 -9.31 -11.45 3.63
C HIS A 35 -9.61 -10.06 3.05
N LEU A 36 -8.64 -9.43 2.39
CA LEU A 36 -8.77 -8.04 1.91
C LEU A 36 -9.10 -7.94 0.41
N GLY A 37 -8.97 -9.01 -0.37
CA GLY A 37 -9.39 -9.04 -1.77
C GLY A 37 -10.87 -8.70 -1.96
N PRO A 38 -11.80 -9.32 -1.21
CA PRO A 38 -13.21 -8.96 -1.23
C PRO A 38 -13.46 -7.51 -0.79
N VAL A 39 -12.70 -7.01 0.19
CA VAL A 39 -12.76 -5.61 0.62
C VAL A 39 -12.32 -4.67 -0.49
N ALA A 40 -11.25 -4.99 -1.21
CA ALA A 40 -10.75 -4.20 -2.33
C ALA A 40 -11.74 -4.19 -3.50
N LEU A 41 -12.34 -5.34 -3.84
CA LEU A 41 -13.34 -5.43 -4.91
C LEU A 41 -14.63 -4.67 -4.56
N GLY A 42 -15.12 -4.83 -3.34
CA GLY A 42 -16.28 -4.09 -2.85
C GLY A 42 -15.98 -2.59 -2.74
N GLY A 43 -14.78 -2.23 -2.30
CA GLY A 43 -14.29 -0.85 -2.27
C GLY A 43 -14.27 -0.22 -3.65
N LEU A 44 -13.67 -0.91 -4.63
CA LEU A 44 -13.64 -0.46 -6.02
C LEU A 44 -15.05 -0.25 -6.60
N PHE A 45 -15.98 -1.17 -6.30
CA PHE A 45 -17.37 -1.03 -6.70
C PHE A 45 -18.05 0.18 -6.03
N LEU A 46 -17.82 0.39 -4.74
CA LEU A 46 -18.36 1.54 -4.01
C LEU A 46 -17.80 2.86 -4.54
N ASP A 47 -16.50 2.93 -4.83
CA ASP A 47 -15.84 4.09 -5.44
C ASP A 47 -16.51 4.43 -6.78
N TRP A 48 -16.63 3.43 -7.65
CA TRP A 48 -17.33 3.57 -8.93
C TRP A 48 -18.79 4.01 -8.75
N PHE A 49 -19.52 3.39 -7.83
CA PHE A 49 -20.93 3.68 -7.61
C PHE A 49 -21.15 5.11 -7.12
N VAL A 50 -20.35 5.58 -6.16
CA VAL A 50 -20.44 6.95 -5.63
C VAL A 50 -20.12 7.97 -6.72
N LEU A 51 -19.06 7.75 -7.50
CA LEU A 51 -18.70 8.62 -8.62
C LEU A 51 -19.80 8.64 -9.68
N TRP A 52 -20.33 7.47 -10.05
CA TRP A 52 -21.44 7.33 -10.98
C TRP A 52 -22.67 8.11 -10.51
N TRP A 53 -23.05 7.94 -9.24
CA TRP A 53 -24.20 8.59 -8.63
C TRP A 53 -24.07 10.12 -8.60
N LEU A 54 -22.88 10.63 -8.26
CA LEU A 54 -22.63 12.06 -8.10
C LEU A 54 -22.42 12.79 -9.43
N TYR A 55 -21.72 12.19 -10.40
CA TYR A 55 -21.31 12.87 -11.64
C TYR A 55 -22.05 12.37 -12.88
N PHE A 56 -22.20 11.05 -13.03
CA PHE A 56 -22.68 10.47 -14.29
C PHE A 56 -24.20 10.42 -14.39
N ARG A 57 -24.93 10.61 -13.28
CA ARG A 57 -26.40 10.60 -13.25
C ARG A 57 -27.05 11.79 -13.98
N GLY A 58 -26.29 12.80 -14.43
CA GLY A 58 -26.89 13.98 -15.05
C GLY A 58 -26.10 14.67 -16.16
N ARG A 59 -24.82 14.34 -16.39
CA ARG A 59 -23.97 15.04 -17.38
C ARG A 59 -22.90 14.13 -17.96
N VAL A 60 -23.28 13.15 -18.78
CA VAL A 60 -22.37 12.75 -19.86
C VAL A 60 -22.51 13.85 -20.91
N HIS A 61 -21.83 14.97 -20.70
CA HIS A 61 -21.60 15.90 -21.80
C HIS A 61 -20.89 15.11 -22.89
N ASP A 62 -21.33 15.30 -24.12
CA ASP A 62 -20.71 14.78 -25.32
C ASP A 62 -19.27 15.32 -25.38
N VAL A 63 -18.35 14.67 -24.66
CA VAL A 63 -16.93 15.00 -24.68
C VAL A 63 -16.50 14.63 -26.09
N ARG A 64 -16.44 15.65 -26.95
CA ARG A 64 -15.80 15.54 -28.25
C ARG A 64 -14.35 15.15 -27.96
N THR A 65 -14.10 13.85 -27.98
CA THR A 65 -12.77 13.31 -28.06
C THR A 65 -12.25 13.78 -29.40
N GLU A 66 -11.38 14.80 -29.40
CA GLU A 66 -10.56 15.01 -30.58
C GLU A 66 -9.89 13.67 -30.87
N PRO A 67 -10.01 13.14 -32.10
CA PRO A 67 -9.42 11.86 -32.43
C PRO A 67 -7.93 11.98 -32.12
N VAL A 68 -7.45 11.16 -31.19
CA VAL A 68 -6.03 11.13 -30.82
C VAL A 68 -5.27 10.76 -32.09
N VAL A 69 -4.69 11.77 -32.75
CA VAL A 69 -4.05 11.63 -34.08
C VAL A 69 -2.78 10.78 -34.01
N ASN A 70 -2.26 10.54 -32.81
CA ASN A 70 -1.12 9.66 -32.60
C ASN A 70 -1.60 8.28 -32.17
N ALA A 71 -1.77 7.37 -33.14
CA ALA A 71 -1.81 5.95 -32.85
C ALA A 71 -0.46 5.56 -32.22
N VAL A 72 -0.43 5.48 -30.88
CA VAL A 72 0.73 4.95 -30.16
C VAL A 72 0.96 3.54 -30.70
N GLN A 73 2.11 3.33 -31.34
CA GLN A 73 2.47 2.00 -31.84
C GLN A 73 2.73 1.10 -30.64
N ILE A 74 1.77 0.23 -30.33
CA ILE A 74 1.89 -0.71 -29.23
C ILE A 74 2.83 -1.83 -29.66
N GLU A 75 4.02 -1.88 -29.06
CA GLU A 75 4.93 -3.01 -29.21
C GLU A 75 4.37 -4.22 -28.44
N HIS A 76 3.54 -5.03 -29.09
CA HIS A 76 2.88 -6.20 -28.46
C HIS A 76 3.86 -7.15 -27.77
N ALA A 77 5.06 -7.34 -28.31
CA ALA A 77 6.10 -8.16 -27.70
C ALA A 77 6.57 -7.60 -26.35
N ALA A 78 6.75 -6.29 -26.25
CA ALA A 78 7.11 -5.63 -24.99
C ALA A 78 5.96 -5.71 -23.97
N LEU A 79 4.72 -5.55 -24.43
CA LEU A 79 3.54 -5.67 -23.58
C LEU A 79 3.36 -7.09 -23.03
N LEU A 80 3.43 -8.12 -23.89
CA LEU A 80 3.33 -9.53 -23.50
C LEU A 80 4.41 -9.91 -22.51
N LYS A 81 5.63 -9.42 -22.72
CA LYS A 81 6.75 -9.64 -21.81
C LYS A 81 6.53 -8.97 -20.46
N ALA A 82 6.08 -7.72 -20.43
CA ALA A 82 5.74 -7.03 -19.17
C ALA A 82 4.61 -7.75 -18.43
N ALA A 83 3.56 -8.17 -19.15
CA ALA A 83 2.47 -8.96 -18.60
C ALA A 83 2.93 -10.32 -18.06
N ALA A 84 3.83 -11.01 -18.76
CA ALA A 84 4.39 -12.28 -18.32
C ALA A 84 5.23 -12.12 -17.05
N VAL A 85 6.08 -11.10 -16.97
CA VAL A 85 6.86 -10.82 -15.75
C VAL A 85 5.93 -10.44 -14.59
N ALA A 86 4.92 -9.59 -14.83
CA ALA A 86 3.94 -9.25 -13.80
C ALA A 86 3.20 -10.49 -13.29
N ALA A 87 2.78 -11.39 -14.18
CA ALA A 87 2.14 -12.65 -13.81
C ALA A 87 3.07 -13.56 -12.99
N LEU A 88 4.35 -13.65 -13.35
CA LEU A 88 5.35 -14.40 -12.59
C LEU A 88 5.59 -13.81 -11.19
N VAL A 89 5.63 -12.47 -11.09
CA VAL A 89 5.76 -11.78 -9.80
C VAL A 89 4.56 -12.08 -8.91
N LEU A 90 3.34 -11.96 -9.45
CA LEU A 90 2.12 -12.32 -8.73
C LEU A 90 2.10 -13.79 -8.33
N ALA A 91 2.52 -14.70 -9.22
CA ALA A 91 2.64 -16.12 -8.91
C ALA A 91 3.66 -16.37 -7.77
N GLY A 92 4.77 -15.61 -7.74
CA GLY A 92 5.75 -15.67 -6.66
C GLY A 92 5.19 -15.19 -5.32
N PHE A 93 4.43 -14.08 -5.31
CA PHE A 93 3.72 -13.62 -4.11
C PHE A 93 2.73 -14.68 -3.62
N LEU A 94 1.95 -15.24 -4.54
CA LEU A 94 1.04 -16.34 -4.25
C LEU A 94 1.79 -17.60 -3.82
N ALA A 95 3.02 -17.85 -4.25
CA ALA A 95 3.81 -19.00 -3.78
C ALA A 95 4.35 -18.82 -2.34
N GLY A 96 4.20 -17.62 -1.76
CA GLY A 96 4.68 -17.31 -0.40
C GLY A 96 6.12 -16.81 -0.35
N PHE A 97 6.74 -16.51 -1.50
CA PHE A 97 8.04 -15.87 -1.51
C PHE A 97 7.94 -14.41 -1.04
N SER A 98 9.04 -13.90 -0.47
CA SER A 98 9.15 -12.51 0.00
C SER A 98 8.80 -11.52 -1.11
N PRO A 99 7.76 -10.67 -0.93
CA PRO A 99 7.31 -9.75 -1.98
C PRO A 99 8.42 -8.78 -2.47
N PRO A 100 9.25 -8.18 -1.59
CA PRO A 100 10.39 -7.38 -2.04
C PRO A 100 11.34 -8.14 -2.96
N LEU A 101 11.70 -9.38 -2.62
CA LEU A 101 12.64 -10.19 -3.41
C LEU A 101 12.07 -10.52 -4.79
N VAL A 102 10.83 -11.02 -4.83
CA VAL A 102 10.17 -11.40 -6.10
C VAL A 102 9.99 -10.18 -7.00
N ALA A 103 9.59 -9.03 -6.43
CA ALA A 103 9.47 -7.78 -7.18
C ALA A 103 10.82 -7.30 -7.73
N SER A 104 11.89 -7.35 -6.92
CA SER A 104 13.25 -7.00 -7.36
C SER A 104 13.74 -7.91 -8.49
N VAL A 105 13.47 -9.21 -8.41
CA VAL A 105 13.81 -10.16 -9.49
C VAL A 105 13.01 -9.83 -10.76
N GLY A 106 11.71 -9.56 -10.65
CA GLY A 106 10.90 -9.14 -11.79
C GLY A 106 11.41 -7.86 -12.45
N ALA A 107 11.77 -6.85 -11.64
CA ALA A 107 12.39 -5.62 -12.13
C ALA A 107 13.74 -5.88 -12.81
N ALA A 108 14.60 -6.71 -12.21
CA ALA A 108 15.89 -7.09 -12.78
C ALA A 108 15.73 -7.83 -14.13
N VAL A 109 14.78 -8.77 -14.21
CA VAL A 109 14.46 -9.46 -15.47
C VAL A 109 14.06 -8.45 -16.53
N LEU A 110 13.14 -7.52 -16.22
CA LEU A 110 12.70 -6.50 -17.17
C LEU A 110 13.83 -5.58 -17.63
N LEU A 111 14.72 -5.18 -16.72
CA LEU A 111 15.88 -4.35 -17.01
C LEU A 111 16.88 -5.07 -17.95
N ILE A 112 17.27 -6.30 -17.63
CA ILE A 112 18.25 -7.08 -18.41
C ILE A 112 17.75 -7.37 -19.82
N THR A 113 16.46 -7.66 -19.94
CA THR A 113 15.86 -8.08 -21.21
C THR A 113 15.31 -6.90 -22.01
N ARG A 114 15.40 -5.65 -21.53
CA ARG A 114 14.90 -4.46 -22.23
C ARG A 114 15.81 -4.13 -23.42
N THR A 115 15.20 -3.70 -24.51
CA THR A 115 15.86 -3.19 -25.73
C THR A 115 16.04 -1.67 -25.73
N ARG A 116 15.58 -0.97 -24.69
CA ARG A 116 15.70 0.50 -24.55
C ARG A 116 16.83 0.85 -23.58
N ASP A 117 17.39 2.04 -23.80
CA ASP A 117 18.48 2.61 -23.00
C ASP A 117 18.14 2.62 -21.49
N PRO A 118 18.96 1.99 -20.63
CA PRO A 118 18.79 2.03 -19.18
C PRO A 118 18.62 3.44 -18.60
N HIS A 119 19.24 4.45 -19.20
CA HIS A 119 19.16 5.85 -18.75
C HIS A 119 17.73 6.37 -18.70
N LEU A 120 16.91 6.05 -19.71
CA LEU A 120 15.50 6.46 -19.75
C LEU A 120 14.68 5.87 -18.60
N VAL A 121 15.07 4.69 -18.10
CA VAL A 121 14.39 4.06 -16.96
C VAL A 121 14.70 4.79 -15.66
N TYR A 122 15.97 5.19 -15.48
CA TYR A 122 16.39 5.93 -14.31
C TYR A 122 15.80 7.36 -14.27
N GLU A 123 15.49 7.93 -15.43
CA GLU A 123 14.77 9.21 -15.52
C GLU A 123 13.29 9.08 -15.12
N GLU A 124 12.67 7.92 -15.34
CA GLU A 124 11.29 7.63 -14.90
C GLU A 124 11.19 7.37 -13.38
N VAL A 125 12.31 7.11 -12.70
CA VAL A 125 12.34 6.91 -11.24
C VAL A 125 12.17 8.24 -10.53
N ASP A 126 11.17 8.32 -9.66
CA ASP A 126 10.98 9.45 -8.75
C ASP A 126 11.97 9.38 -7.58
N TRP A 127 13.16 9.95 -7.78
CA TRP A 127 14.19 10.05 -6.76
C TRP A 127 13.75 10.85 -5.54
N GLY A 128 12.87 11.84 -5.73
CA GLY A 128 12.31 12.64 -4.63
C GLY A 128 11.46 11.77 -3.71
N LEU A 129 10.63 10.91 -4.28
CA LEU A 129 9.81 9.95 -3.54
C LEU A 129 10.67 8.94 -2.75
N LEU A 130 11.76 8.43 -3.34
CA LEU A 130 12.67 7.53 -2.64
C LEU A 130 13.33 8.21 -1.43
N VAL A 131 13.85 9.43 -1.61
CA VAL A 131 14.45 10.21 -0.51
C VAL A 131 13.41 10.53 0.57
N PHE A 132 12.18 10.85 0.18
CA PHE A 132 11.07 11.05 1.11
C PHE A 132 10.83 9.81 1.98
N PHE A 133 10.73 8.61 1.38
CA PHE A 133 10.54 7.37 2.15
C PHE A 133 11.71 7.07 3.09
N VAL A 134 12.96 7.32 2.65
CA VAL A 134 14.14 7.16 3.53
C VAL A 134 14.06 8.12 4.72
N GLY A 135 13.79 9.40 4.48
CA GLY A 135 13.65 10.40 5.54
C GLY A 135 12.52 10.06 6.51
N LEU A 136 11.39 9.59 5.98
CA LEU A 136 10.26 9.14 6.77
C LEU A 136 10.63 7.94 7.67
N PHE A 137 11.32 6.94 7.15
CA PHE A 137 11.74 5.77 7.93
C PHE A 137 12.75 6.16 9.02
N LEU A 138 13.65 7.11 8.75
CA LEU A 138 14.55 7.67 9.76
C LEU A 138 13.80 8.41 10.87
N ILE A 139 12.82 9.24 10.52
CA ILE A 139 12.00 9.97 11.51
C ILE A 139 11.18 8.99 12.36
N VAL A 140 10.53 8.01 11.73
CA VAL A 140 9.75 6.99 12.45
C VAL A 140 10.65 6.16 13.37
N GLY A 141 11.80 5.69 12.89
CA GLY A 141 12.77 4.98 13.73
C GLY A 141 13.33 5.85 14.86
N GLY A 142 13.57 7.14 14.61
CA GLY A 142 13.94 8.11 15.64
C GLY A 142 12.85 8.29 16.70
N ALA A 143 11.59 8.38 16.28
CA ALA A 143 10.45 8.50 17.18
C ALA A 143 10.22 7.22 18.01
N GLU A 144 10.39 6.04 17.42
CA GLU A 144 10.39 4.76 18.12
C GLU A 144 11.46 4.74 19.23
N ASN A 145 12.70 5.14 18.90
CA ASN A 145 13.81 5.24 19.86
C ASN A 145 13.58 6.31 20.96
N ALA A 146 12.87 7.39 20.64
CA ALA A 146 12.47 8.42 21.60
C ALA A 146 11.31 7.98 22.52
N GLY A 147 10.78 6.76 22.35
CA GLY A 147 9.74 6.20 23.20
C GLY A 147 8.31 6.57 22.78
N LEU A 148 8.08 7.03 21.54
CA LEU A 148 6.74 7.29 21.01
C LEU A 148 5.85 6.04 21.11
N THR A 149 6.42 4.86 20.87
CA THR A 149 5.75 3.56 21.03
C THR A 149 5.13 3.40 22.41
N ARG A 150 5.83 3.81 23.48
CA ARG A 150 5.31 3.70 24.86
C ARG A 150 4.13 4.65 25.11
N HIS A 151 4.17 5.85 24.52
CA HIS A 151 3.07 6.81 24.61
C HIS A 151 1.85 6.32 23.85
N LEU A 152 2.05 5.81 22.62
CA LEU A 152 0.99 5.22 21.81
C LEU A 152 0.35 4.02 22.51
N LEU A 153 1.13 3.22 23.27
CA LEU A 153 0.60 2.11 24.07
C LEU A 153 -0.23 2.58 25.26
N GLY A 154 0.23 3.60 25.99
CA GLY A 154 -0.55 4.19 27.07
C GLY A 154 -1.86 4.84 26.58
N LEU A 155 -1.86 5.40 25.37
CA LEU A 155 -3.10 5.82 24.70
C LEU A 155 -3.95 4.60 24.27
N GLY A 156 -3.29 3.54 23.79
CA GLY A 156 -3.81 2.20 23.52
C GLY A 156 -4.79 1.71 24.57
N GLU A 157 -4.28 1.63 25.80
CA GLU A 157 -4.99 1.12 26.96
C GLU A 157 -6.12 2.06 27.42
N ARG A 158 -5.89 3.39 27.35
CA ARG A 158 -6.87 4.40 27.78
C ARG A 158 -8.08 4.51 26.85
N PHE A 159 -7.85 4.39 25.53
CA PHE A 159 -8.89 4.55 24.52
C PHE A 159 -9.53 3.23 24.08
N ASN A 160 -9.22 2.12 24.76
CA ASN A 160 -9.69 0.78 24.40
C ASN A 160 -9.42 0.46 22.90
N LEU A 161 -8.20 0.75 22.45
CA LEU A 161 -7.79 0.57 21.05
C LEU A 161 -7.81 -0.91 20.61
N GLN A 162 -7.96 -1.86 21.53
CA GLN A 162 -8.23 -3.26 21.18
C GLN A 162 -9.61 -3.45 20.54
N HIS A 163 -10.55 -2.51 20.74
CA HIS A 163 -11.82 -2.53 20.03
C HIS A 163 -11.60 -2.17 18.55
N LEU A 164 -11.87 -3.13 17.67
CA LEU A 164 -11.60 -3.08 16.23
C LEU A 164 -12.17 -1.81 15.54
N GLY A 165 -13.36 -1.35 15.98
CA GLY A 165 -13.95 -0.12 15.45
C GLY A 165 -13.20 1.16 15.85
N VAL A 166 -12.69 1.24 17.09
CA VAL A 166 -11.90 2.39 17.56
C VAL A 166 -10.54 2.40 16.85
N PHE A 167 -9.92 1.23 16.70
CA PHE A 167 -8.67 1.09 15.97
C PHE A 167 -8.79 1.49 14.50
N THR A 168 -9.89 1.12 13.85
CA THR A 168 -10.20 1.53 12.46
C THR A 168 -10.25 3.06 12.36
N LEU A 169 -10.97 3.73 13.26
CA LEU A 169 -11.10 5.18 13.25
C LEU A 169 -9.77 5.88 13.51
N VAL A 170 -9.03 5.44 14.53
CA VAL A 170 -7.72 6.03 14.87
C VAL A 170 -6.73 5.84 13.74
N THR A 171 -6.69 4.64 13.13
CA THR A 171 -5.87 4.38 11.96
C THR A 171 -6.25 5.30 10.80
N ALA A 172 -7.54 5.45 10.51
CA ALA A 172 -8.00 6.28 9.40
C ALA A 172 -7.66 7.77 9.58
N ILE A 173 -7.82 8.29 10.80
CA ILE A 173 -7.43 9.67 11.14
C ILE A 173 -5.93 9.83 10.99
N LEU A 174 -5.13 8.94 11.61
CA LEU A 174 -3.68 9.04 11.55
C LEU A 174 -3.16 8.94 10.11
N SER A 175 -3.73 8.02 9.31
CA SER A 175 -3.38 7.86 7.89
C SER A 175 -3.62 9.14 7.08
N ASN A 176 -4.64 9.93 7.38
CA ASN A 176 -4.86 11.20 6.70
C ASN A 176 -3.91 12.31 7.15
N VAL A 177 -3.38 12.23 8.38
CA VAL A 177 -2.45 13.23 8.92
C VAL A 177 -1.03 12.98 8.42
N VAL A 178 -0.57 11.73 8.41
CA VAL A 178 0.84 11.39 8.08
C VAL A 178 1.00 10.65 6.75
N SER A 179 -0.07 10.18 6.13
CA SER A 179 -0.12 9.24 4.99
C SER A 179 -0.08 7.74 5.36
N ASN A 180 -0.51 6.89 4.42
CA ASN A 180 -0.73 5.45 4.61
C ASN A 180 0.51 4.72 5.14
N VAL A 181 1.63 4.80 4.42
CA VAL A 181 2.86 4.08 4.77
C VAL A 181 3.39 4.45 6.17
N PRO A 182 3.59 5.73 6.51
CA PRO A 182 4.04 6.08 7.87
C PRO A 182 3.04 5.74 8.97
N ALA A 183 1.73 5.87 8.73
CA ALA A 183 0.73 5.48 9.72
C ALA A 183 0.84 3.99 10.08
N VAL A 184 1.00 3.11 9.09
CA VAL A 184 1.25 1.68 9.31
C VAL A 184 2.52 1.46 10.12
N MET A 185 3.60 2.18 9.80
CA MET A 185 4.86 2.02 10.52
C MET A 185 4.80 2.47 11.98
N LEU A 186 4.06 3.55 12.28
CA LEU A 186 3.87 4.02 13.65
C LEU A 186 3.01 3.04 14.46
N LEU A 187 1.96 2.49 13.84
CA LEU A 187 0.98 1.64 14.53
C LEU A 187 1.37 0.16 14.59
N LYS A 188 2.32 -0.32 13.78
CA LYS A 188 2.76 -1.73 13.78
C LYS A 188 3.15 -2.26 15.17
N SER A 189 3.73 -1.38 15.99
CA SER A 189 4.22 -1.70 17.33
C SER A 189 3.09 -1.90 18.35
N LEU A 190 1.91 -1.32 18.08
CA LEU A 190 0.69 -1.54 18.85
C LEU A 190 0.05 -2.88 18.47
N VAL A 191 0.02 -3.20 17.17
CA VAL A 191 -0.64 -4.40 16.63
C VAL A 191 -0.12 -5.68 17.26
N SER A 192 1.19 -5.78 17.53
CA SER A 192 1.79 -6.96 18.15
C SER A 192 1.33 -7.23 19.59
N GLN A 193 0.67 -6.28 20.23
CA GLN A 193 0.20 -6.37 21.62
C GLN A 193 -1.31 -6.59 21.74
N PHE A 194 -2.01 -6.68 20.62
CA PHE A 194 -3.45 -6.94 20.61
C PHE A 194 -3.70 -8.41 20.92
N ALA A 195 -4.86 -8.73 21.52
CA ALA A 195 -5.26 -10.11 21.79
C ALA A 195 -5.32 -10.96 20.51
N ASN A 196 -5.67 -10.35 19.38
CA ASN A 196 -5.59 -10.95 18.05
C ASN A 196 -4.76 -10.06 17.09
N PRO A 197 -3.43 -10.26 17.03
CA PRO A 197 -2.56 -9.48 16.15
C PRO A 197 -2.87 -9.64 14.67
N HIS A 198 -3.38 -10.81 14.26
CA HIS A 198 -3.76 -11.09 12.87
C HIS A 198 -4.91 -10.19 12.43
N SER A 199 -5.99 -10.13 13.21
CA SER A 199 -7.11 -9.23 12.96
C SER A 199 -6.70 -7.75 12.93
N ALA A 200 -5.84 -7.36 13.88
CA ALA A 200 -5.34 -5.99 13.97
C ALA A 200 -4.46 -5.62 12.76
N TRP A 201 -3.65 -6.53 12.23
CA TRP A 201 -2.91 -6.33 10.98
C TRP A 201 -3.83 -6.15 9.77
N LEU A 202 -4.88 -6.95 9.64
CA LEU A 202 -5.88 -6.80 8.56
C LEU A 202 -6.58 -5.45 8.63
N ILE A 203 -7.01 -5.03 9.83
CA ILE A 203 -7.66 -3.73 10.01
C ILE A 203 -6.70 -2.59 9.77
N LEU A 204 -5.46 -2.67 10.24
CA LEU A 204 -4.44 -1.64 10.01
C LEU A 204 -4.22 -1.45 8.50
N ALA A 205 -4.04 -2.55 7.77
CA ALA A 205 -3.83 -2.53 6.32
C ALA A 205 -5.06 -2.00 5.56
N MET A 206 -6.26 -2.42 5.96
CA MET A 206 -7.53 -1.99 5.38
C MET A 206 -7.78 -0.50 5.63
N ALA A 207 -7.72 -0.09 6.90
CA ALA A 207 -8.08 1.26 7.33
C ALA A 207 -7.08 2.29 6.82
N SER A 208 -5.78 2.02 6.89
CA SER A 208 -4.77 2.94 6.37
C SER A 208 -4.92 3.13 4.85
N THR A 209 -5.14 2.05 4.09
CA THR A 209 -5.31 2.14 2.64
C THR A 209 -6.55 2.94 2.26
N LEU A 210 -7.73 2.56 2.78
CA LEU A 210 -9.02 3.16 2.41
C LEU A 210 -9.19 4.59 2.93
N ALA A 211 -8.56 4.90 4.07
CA ALA A 211 -8.57 6.27 4.60
C ALA A 211 -7.86 7.26 3.68
N GLY A 212 -6.90 6.81 2.87
CA GLY A 212 -6.22 7.65 1.89
C GLY A 212 -7.16 8.33 0.89
N ASN A 213 -8.37 7.80 0.66
CA ASN A 213 -9.36 8.39 -0.23
C ASN A 213 -10.03 9.66 0.33
N LEU A 214 -9.85 9.99 1.62
CA LEU A 214 -10.57 11.08 2.27
C LEU A 214 -10.06 12.45 1.83
N THR A 215 -8.74 12.60 1.68
CA THR A 215 -8.09 13.87 1.35
C THR A 215 -7.03 13.70 0.27
N ILE A 216 -6.72 14.81 -0.44
CA ILE A 216 -5.62 14.82 -1.43
C ILE A 216 -4.29 14.45 -0.76
N THR A 217 -4.06 14.89 0.48
CA THR A 217 -2.82 14.64 1.22
C THR A 217 -2.77 13.25 1.88
N GLY A 218 -3.90 12.54 1.96
CA GLY A 218 -3.98 11.24 2.60
C GLY A 218 -3.11 10.18 1.94
N SER A 219 -2.87 10.30 0.63
CA SER A 219 -1.99 9.40 -0.12
C SER A 219 -1.13 10.17 -1.11
N VAL A 220 0.14 9.77 -1.20
CA VAL A 220 1.06 10.29 -2.23
C VAL A 220 0.51 10.05 -3.64
N ALA A 221 -0.19 8.94 -3.87
CA ALA A 221 -0.81 8.64 -5.16
C ALA A 221 -1.84 9.71 -5.57
N ASN A 222 -2.61 10.24 -4.60
CA ASN A 222 -3.60 11.28 -4.88
C ASN A 222 -2.92 12.58 -5.32
N ILE A 223 -1.83 12.97 -4.65
CA ILE A 223 -1.04 14.15 -5.00
C ILE A 223 -0.50 14.01 -6.43
N ILE A 224 0.10 12.86 -6.77
CA ILE A 224 0.64 12.60 -8.11
C ILE A 224 -0.45 12.75 -9.18
N VAL A 225 -1.65 12.22 -8.95
CA VAL A 225 -2.76 12.32 -9.91
C VAL A 225 -3.25 13.76 -10.04
N VAL A 226 -3.45 14.47 -8.93
CA VAL A 226 -3.89 15.88 -8.93
C VAL A 226 -2.86 16.78 -9.62
N GLU A 227 -1.57 16.59 -9.36
CA GLU A 227 -0.48 17.34 -9.98
C GLU A 227 -0.42 17.10 -11.50
N ARG A 228 -0.59 15.86 -11.95
CA ARG A 228 -0.67 15.55 -13.38
C ARG A 228 -1.91 16.14 -14.04
N ALA A 229 -3.05 16.08 -13.35
CA ALA A 229 -4.32 16.61 -13.84
C ALA A 229 -4.34 18.14 -13.89
N GLN A 230 -3.48 18.83 -13.12
CA GLN A 230 -3.43 20.30 -13.06
C GLN A 230 -3.27 20.98 -14.42
N LYS A 231 -2.71 20.27 -15.42
CA LYS A 231 -2.58 20.74 -16.81
C LYS A 231 -3.92 20.84 -17.55
N GLU A 232 -4.92 20.06 -17.14
CA GLU A 232 -6.22 19.91 -17.80
C GLU A 232 -7.38 20.39 -16.91
N ALA A 233 -7.27 20.22 -15.59
CA ALA A 233 -8.30 20.59 -14.62
C ALA A 233 -7.69 20.98 -13.26
N VAL A 234 -8.25 22.00 -12.63
CA VAL A 234 -7.88 22.38 -11.25
C VAL A 234 -8.80 21.65 -10.29
N ILE A 235 -8.26 20.73 -9.50
CA ILE A 235 -8.98 20.01 -8.44
C ILE A 235 -8.66 20.69 -7.11
N THR A 236 -9.65 21.32 -6.47
CA THR A 236 -9.43 21.92 -5.15
C THR A 236 -9.52 20.87 -4.04
N PHE A 237 -8.95 21.18 -2.87
CA PHE A 237 -9.05 20.32 -1.69
C PHE A 237 -10.50 19.97 -1.33
N PHE A 238 -11.40 20.95 -1.39
CA PHE A 238 -12.81 20.76 -1.05
C PHE A 238 -13.56 19.95 -2.11
N ASP A 239 -13.22 20.10 -3.39
CA ASP A 239 -13.80 19.27 -4.46
C ASP A 239 -13.49 17.78 -4.21
N TYR A 240 -12.23 17.48 -3.90
CA TYR A 240 -11.80 16.12 -3.58
C TYR A 240 -12.44 15.63 -2.28
N PHE A 241 -12.37 16.40 -1.20
CA PHE A 241 -12.89 16.01 0.12
C PHE A 241 -14.39 15.71 0.11
N ARG A 242 -15.19 16.46 -0.66
CA ARG A 242 -16.63 16.25 -0.77
C ARG A 242 -17.00 14.86 -1.31
N ILE A 243 -16.15 14.29 -2.17
CA ILE A 243 -16.30 12.95 -2.74
C ILE A 243 -15.58 11.91 -1.89
N GLY A 244 -14.38 12.26 -1.42
CA GLY A 244 -13.54 11.40 -0.58
C GLY A 244 -14.22 11.04 0.73
N LEU A 245 -14.94 11.95 1.37
CA LEU A 245 -15.65 11.70 2.62
C LEU A 245 -16.68 10.56 2.51
N PRO A 246 -17.69 10.61 1.62
CA PRO A 246 -18.65 9.51 1.50
C PRO A 246 -17.98 8.22 1.04
N VAL A 247 -17.00 8.29 0.13
CA VAL A 247 -16.26 7.11 -0.33
C VAL A 247 -15.51 6.43 0.83
N THR A 248 -14.69 7.17 1.57
CA THR A 248 -13.93 6.62 2.69
C THR A 248 -14.84 6.06 3.77
N LEU A 249 -15.93 6.74 4.13
CA LEU A 249 -16.86 6.24 5.14
C LEU A 249 -17.53 4.93 4.71
N LEU A 250 -18.00 4.84 3.46
CA LEU A 250 -18.65 3.64 2.95
C LEU A 250 -17.69 2.47 2.83
N THR A 251 -16.49 2.71 2.29
CA THR A 251 -15.48 1.66 2.11
C THR A 251 -14.90 1.18 3.45
N LEU A 252 -14.64 2.07 4.40
CA LEU A 252 -14.22 1.70 5.76
C LEU A 252 -15.31 0.91 6.50
N LEU A 253 -16.57 1.35 6.39
CA LEU A 253 -17.70 0.63 6.99
C LEU A 253 -17.84 -0.77 6.39
N PHE A 254 -17.80 -0.88 5.06
CA PHE A 254 -17.86 -2.17 4.37
C PHE A 254 -16.71 -3.09 4.78
N GLY A 255 -15.47 -2.60 4.78
CA GLY A 255 -14.31 -3.38 5.18
C GLY A 255 -14.34 -3.80 6.64
N TRP A 256 -14.78 -2.92 7.54
CA TRP A 256 -14.95 -3.25 8.96
C TRP A 256 -16.04 -4.31 9.18
N LEU A 257 -17.20 -4.19 8.50
CA LEU A 257 -18.27 -5.18 8.56
C LEU A 257 -17.82 -6.53 7.99
N TRP A 258 -17.07 -6.53 6.89
CA TRP A 258 -16.54 -7.74 6.28
C TRP A 258 -15.56 -8.46 7.22
N LEU A 259 -14.59 -7.72 7.77
CA LEU A 259 -13.58 -8.29 8.66
C LEU A 259 -14.16 -8.73 10.01
N SER A 260 -15.17 -8.04 10.53
CA SER A 260 -15.88 -8.47 11.76
C SER A 260 -16.80 -9.68 11.53
N TRP A 261 -17.23 -9.92 10.29
CA TRP A 261 -18.05 -11.08 9.95
C TRP A 261 -17.23 -12.36 9.73
N ILE A 262 -16.00 -12.23 9.21
CA ILE A 262 -15.13 -13.38 8.87
C ILE A 262 -14.26 -13.85 10.04
N GLN A 263 -14.23 -13.10 11.14
CA GLN A 263 -13.45 -13.35 12.37
C GLN A 263 -14.31 -13.94 13.48
#